data_AF-A0A229H2T7-F1
#
_entry.id   AF-A0A229H2T7-F1
#
_cell.length_a   1.000
_cell.length_b   1.000
_cell.length_c   1.000
_cell.angle_alpha   90.00
_cell.angle_beta   90.00
_cell.angle_gamma   90.00
#
_symmetry.space_group_name_H-M   'P 1'
#
loop_
_entity.id
_entity.type
_entity.pdbx_description
1 polymer ?
#
loop_
_entity_poly.entity_id
_entity_poly.type
_entity_poly.pdbx_seq_one_letter_code
_entity_poly.pdbx_strand_id
1 'polypeptide(L)'
;MAGEPSTKQCTGCKRDLPVTAFARDRNRQDGLQVRCRECVAEYSAAHYRRRREAMGKPVREKVDVPAGHKLCRTCGEIKPHSEWHRNATASDGLSTRCKACRAVQGRQDHLKREYGMTEAERDKLVASQGGVCCICLSASAAHVDHCHEKGRVRGVLCFSCNAALGQFKDRPDVIRRAATYVEGNAWKPILVAPGVYQLPS
;
A
#
# COMPACT_ATOMS: atom_id res chain seq x y z
N MET A 1 -57.42 23.34 -18.08
CA MET A 1 -56.10 22.68 -18.19
C MET A 1 -55.04 23.77 -18.20
N ALA A 2 -54.43 24.07 -17.06
CA ALA A 2 -53.39 25.10 -16.98
C ALA A 2 -52.08 24.47 -17.46
N GLY A 3 -51.54 24.96 -18.57
CA GLY A 3 -50.30 24.46 -19.15
C GLY A 3 -49.15 24.55 -18.15
N GLU A 4 -48.39 23.47 -18.04
CA GLU A 4 -47.18 23.46 -17.22
C GLU A 4 -46.29 24.65 -17.65
N PRO A 5 -45.82 25.49 -16.71
CA PRO A 5 -44.92 26.57 -17.05
C PRO A 5 -43.66 25.98 -17.69
N SER A 6 -43.51 26.19 -19.00
CA SER A 6 -42.41 25.63 -19.78
C SER A 6 -41.04 26.18 -19.35
N THR A 7 -41.06 27.37 -18.73
CA THR A 7 -39.88 28.12 -18.31
C THR A 7 -39.95 28.51 -16.83
N LYS A 8 -38.78 28.54 -16.18
CA LYS A 8 -38.58 28.98 -14.80
C LYS A 8 -37.39 29.95 -14.76
N GLN A 9 -37.51 31.02 -13.97
CA GLN A 9 -36.41 31.96 -13.77
C GLN A 9 -35.37 31.40 -12.79
N CYS A 10 -34.10 31.38 -13.19
CA CYS A 10 -33.00 30.97 -12.33
C CYS A 10 -32.59 32.11 -11.37
N THR A 11 -32.64 31.88 -10.06
CA THR A 11 -32.20 32.88 -9.06
C THR A 11 -30.69 33.20 -9.08
N GLY A 12 -29.87 32.37 -9.73
CA GLY A 12 -28.43 32.58 -9.85
C GLY A 12 -28.06 33.51 -11.00
N CYS A 13 -28.40 33.11 -12.23
CA CYS A 13 -28.09 33.88 -13.44
C CYS A 13 -29.21 34.82 -13.90
N LYS A 14 -30.37 34.81 -13.23
CA LYS A 14 -31.55 35.64 -13.52
C LYS A 14 -32.16 35.43 -14.91
N ARG A 15 -31.78 34.36 -15.62
CA ARG A 15 -32.33 33.98 -16.93
C ARG A 15 -33.58 33.13 -16.77
N ASP A 16 -34.57 33.35 -17.62
CA ASP A 16 -35.69 32.43 -17.83
C ASP A 16 -35.24 31.26 -18.69
N LEU A 17 -35.29 30.06 -18.13
CA LEU A 17 -34.76 28.85 -18.76
C LEU A 17 -35.84 27.75 -18.78
N PRO A 18 -35.78 26.80 -19.73
CA PRO A 18 -36.67 25.66 -19.74
C PRO A 18 -36.60 24.90 -18.41
N VAL A 19 -37.73 24.34 -17.94
CA VAL A 19 -37.77 23.52 -16.71
C VAL A 19 -36.77 22.36 -16.73
N THR A 20 -36.41 21.86 -17.91
CA THR A 20 -35.39 20.82 -18.10
C THR A 20 -33.98 21.26 -17.70
N ALA A 21 -33.70 22.56 -17.61
CA ALA A 21 -32.42 23.12 -17.14
C ALA A 21 -32.26 23.06 -15.61
N PHE A 22 -33.30 22.65 -14.89
CA PHE A 22 -33.32 22.56 -13.41
C PHE A 22 -33.30 21.10 -12.96
N ALA A 23 -32.64 20.79 -11.86
CA ALA A 23 -32.70 19.48 -11.23
C ALA A 23 -33.97 19.35 -10.38
N ARG A 24 -34.48 18.12 -10.21
CA ARG A 24 -35.65 17.86 -9.36
C ARG A 24 -35.33 18.12 -7.88
N ASP A 25 -36.26 18.72 -7.17
CA ASP A 25 -36.22 18.97 -5.73
C ASP A 25 -37.59 18.66 -5.12
N ARG A 26 -37.69 17.53 -4.42
CA ARG A 26 -38.96 17.06 -3.82
C ARG A 26 -39.45 17.94 -2.67
N ASN A 27 -38.60 18.83 -2.16
CA ASN A 27 -38.93 19.71 -1.05
C ASN A 27 -39.53 21.06 -1.51
N ARG A 28 -39.61 21.30 -2.82
CA ARG A 28 -40.15 22.53 -3.41
C ARG A 28 -41.54 22.28 -3.98
N GLN A 29 -42.40 23.30 -3.91
CA GLN A 29 -43.77 23.24 -4.42
C GLN A 29 -43.83 22.94 -5.92
N ASP A 30 -42.89 23.49 -6.69
CA ASP A 30 -42.77 23.27 -8.13
C ASP A 30 -41.89 22.06 -8.50
N GLY A 31 -41.39 21.31 -7.51
CA GLY A 31 -40.58 20.12 -7.72
C GLY A 31 -39.19 20.37 -8.32
N LEU A 32 -38.73 21.62 -8.43
CA LEU A 32 -37.49 21.99 -9.13
C LEU A 32 -36.58 22.87 -8.28
N GLN A 33 -35.26 22.71 -8.45
CA GLN A 33 -34.26 23.59 -7.87
C GLN A 33 -34.51 25.06 -8.24
N VAL A 34 -34.10 26.00 -7.36
CA VAL A 34 -34.24 27.45 -7.60
C VAL A 34 -33.16 28.04 -8.51
N ARG A 35 -32.11 27.26 -8.79
CA ARG A 35 -31.01 27.60 -9.68
C ARG A 35 -30.90 26.54 -10.78
N CYS A 36 -30.50 26.96 -11.98
CA CYS A 36 -30.23 26.03 -13.07
C CYS A 36 -29.00 25.15 -12.77
N ARG A 37 -28.87 24.03 -13.48
CA ARG A 37 -27.77 23.06 -13.28
C ARG A 37 -26.38 23.68 -13.42
N GLU A 38 -26.21 24.64 -14.31
CA GLU A 38 -24.96 25.40 -14.48
C GLU A 38 -24.59 26.17 -13.21
N CYS A 39 -25.48 27.05 -12.74
CA CYS A 39 -25.25 27.82 -11.51
C CYS A 39 -25.07 26.94 -10.27
N VAL A 40 -25.75 25.79 -10.21
CA VAL A 40 -25.55 24.80 -9.14
C VAL A 40 -24.16 24.16 -9.24
N ALA A 41 -23.70 23.80 -10.44
CA ALA A 41 -22.39 23.20 -10.65
C ALA A 41 -21.25 24.17 -10.29
N GLU A 42 -21.35 25.44 -10.73
CA GLU A 42 -20.40 26.50 -10.40
C GLU A 42 -20.34 26.75 -8.89
N TYR A 43 -21.51 26.95 -8.26
CA TYR A 43 -21.59 27.15 -6.82
C TYR A 43 -20.99 25.97 -6.05
N SER A 44 -21.33 24.73 -6.46
CA SER A 44 -20.84 23.52 -5.82
C SER A 44 -19.33 23.36 -5.97
N ALA A 45 -18.76 23.69 -7.13
CA ALA A 45 -17.32 23.67 -7.36
C ALA A 45 -16.58 24.70 -6.50
N ALA A 46 -17.08 25.94 -6.45
CA ALA A 46 -16.52 27.01 -5.62
C ALA A 46 -16.65 26.70 -4.12
N HIS A 47 -17.80 26.16 -3.69
CA HIS A 47 -18.03 25.73 -2.31
C HIS A 47 -17.11 24.56 -1.93
N TYR A 48 -16.95 23.57 -2.81
CA TYR A 48 -16.02 22.46 -2.60
C TYR A 48 -14.58 22.96 -2.42
N ARG A 49 -14.11 23.87 -3.28
CA ARG A 49 -12.77 24.47 -3.20
C ARG A 49 -12.54 25.14 -1.85
N ARG A 50 -13.41 26.10 -1.48
CA ARG A 50 -13.34 26.82 -0.19
C ARG A 50 -13.31 25.87 1.02
N ARG A 51 -14.15 24.83 1.01
CA ARG A 51 -14.20 23.85 2.10
C ARG A 51 -12.90 23.03 2.22
N ARG A 52 -12.23 22.72 1.10
CA ARG A 52 -10.96 21.98 1.10
C ARG A 52 -9.82 22.84 1.60
N GLU A 53 -9.75 24.09 1.16
CA GLU A 53 -8.78 25.09 1.61
C GLU A 53 -8.89 25.35 3.12
N ALA A 54 -10.12 25.55 3.63
CA ALA A 54 -10.36 25.71 5.07
C ALA A 54 -9.92 24.50 5.91
N MET A 55 -9.90 23.29 5.31
CA MET A 55 -9.40 22.07 5.96
C MET A 55 -7.89 21.86 5.77
N GLY A 56 -7.17 22.75 5.08
CA GLY A 56 -5.76 22.57 4.72
C GLY A 56 -5.53 21.38 3.79
N LYS A 57 -6.55 20.94 3.05
CA LYS A 57 -6.47 19.76 2.17
C LYS A 57 -6.42 20.19 0.71
N PRO A 58 -5.64 19.49 -0.15
CA PRO A 58 -5.56 19.82 -1.56
C PRO A 58 -6.91 19.66 -2.25
N VAL A 59 -7.22 20.59 -3.17
CA VAL A 59 -8.43 20.54 -4.00
C VAL A 59 -8.23 19.45 -5.05
N ARG A 60 -9.21 18.55 -5.22
CA ARG A 60 -9.14 17.50 -6.24
C ARG A 60 -9.79 18.01 -7.51
N GLU A 61 -8.96 18.34 -8.49
CA GLU A 61 -9.44 18.71 -9.82
C GLU A 61 -10.05 17.52 -10.54
N LYS A 62 -11.04 17.81 -11.39
CA LYS A 62 -11.62 16.84 -12.31
C LYS A 62 -10.67 16.73 -13.48
N VAL A 63 -10.15 15.53 -13.69
CA VAL A 63 -9.31 15.19 -14.84
C VAL A 63 -10.21 14.46 -15.82
N ASP A 64 -10.10 14.80 -17.10
CA ASP A 64 -10.78 14.05 -18.15
C ASP A 64 -10.09 12.68 -18.29
N VAL A 65 -10.89 11.62 -18.23
CA VAL A 65 -10.37 10.24 -18.20
C VAL A 65 -11.14 9.44 -19.26
N PRO A 66 -10.44 8.73 -20.17
CA PRO A 66 -11.10 7.90 -21.15
C PRO A 66 -12.04 6.86 -20.52
N ALA A 67 -13.06 6.46 -21.27
CA ALA A 67 -13.94 5.38 -20.83
C ALA A 67 -13.14 4.12 -20.48
N GLY A 68 -13.52 3.44 -19.41
CA GLY A 68 -12.80 2.26 -18.91
C GLY A 68 -11.45 2.55 -18.25
N HIS A 69 -11.09 3.83 -18.05
CA HIS A 69 -9.87 4.24 -17.38
C HIS A 69 -10.15 5.05 -16.11
N LYS A 70 -9.19 5.03 -15.19
CA LYS A 70 -9.25 5.79 -13.94
C LYS A 70 -7.88 6.41 -13.64
N LEU A 71 -7.90 7.56 -12.97
CA LEU A 71 -6.69 8.21 -12.45
C LEU A 71 -6.32 7.61 -11.09
N CYS A 72 -5.10 7.10 -10.94
CA CYS A 72 -4.58 6.69 -9.65
C CYS A 72 -4.26 7.91 -8.79
N ARG A 73 -4.88 8.03 -7.60
CA ARG A 73 -4.65 9.17 -6.69
C ARG A 73 -3.33 9.10 -5.92
N THR A 74 -2.51 8.07 -6.15
CA THR A 74 -1.20 7.90 -5.53
C THR A 74 -0.07 8.22 -6.51
N CYS A 75 -0.03 7.58 -7.69
CA CYS A 75 1.02 7.84 -8.69
C CYS A 75 0.63 8.89 -9.75
N GLY A 76 -0.63 9.31 -9.85
CA GLY A 76 -1.07 10.30 -10.84
C GLY A 76 -1.23 9.77 -12.26
N GLU A 77 -1.04 8.47 -12.49
CA GLU A 77 -1.19 7.87 -13.82
C GLU A 77 -2.65 7.48 -14.11
N ILE A 78 -3.05 7.66 -15.37
CA ILE A 78 -4.32 7.15 -15.90
C ILE A 78 -4.07 5.72 -16.42
N LYS A 79 -4.83 4.74 -15.91
CA LYS A 79 -4.70 3.33 -16.32
C LYS A 79 -6.08 2.70 -16.55
N PRO A 80 -6.16 1.56 -17.25
CA PRO A 80 -7.42 0.84 -17.45
C PRO A 80 -7.94 0.26 -16.13
N HIS A 81 -9.27 0.15 -15.98
CA HIS A 81 -9.94 -0.35 -14.77
C HIS A 81 -9.42 -1.72 -14.27
N SER A 82 -8.85 -2.55 -15.14
CA SER A 82 -8.17 -3.80 -14.77
C SER A 82 -7.05 -3.62 -13.75
N GLU A 83 -6.44 -2.44 -13.69
CA GLU A 83 -5.36 -2.09 -12.76
C GLU A 83 -5.86 -1.70 -11.36
N TRP A 84 -7.14 -1.88 -11.06
CA TRP A 84 -7.74 -1.57 -9.76
C TRP A 84 -8.28 -2.81 -9.05
N HIS A 85 -8.25 -2.77 -7.72
CA HIS A 85 -9.07 -3.67 -6.91
C HIS A 85 -10.50 -3.14 -6.82
N ARG A 86 -11.46 -4.06 -6.69
CA ARG A 86 -12.86 -3.74 -6.41
C ARG A 86 -12.99 -3.09 -5.03
N ASN A 87 -13.85 -2.10 -4.94
CA ASN A 87 -14.29 -1.50 -3.68
C ASN A 87 -15.79 -1.21 -3.76
N ALA A 88 -16.59 -2.03 -3.08
CA ALA A 88 -18.05 -1.93 -3.11
C ALA A 88 -18.60 -0.61 -2.54
N THR A 89 -17.82 0.10 -1.73
CA THR A 89 -18.23 1.38 -1.12
C THR A 89 -17.93 2.59 -2.01
N ALA A 90 -17.12 2.42 -3.06
CA ALA A 90 -16.81 3.51 -3.98
C ALA A 90 -17.93 3.68 -5.01
N SER A 91 -18.24 4.92 -5.38
CA SER A 91 -19.27 5.24 -6.38
C SER A 91 -19.00 4.62 -7.75
N ASP A 92 -17.73 4.38 -8.07
CA ASP A 92 -17.29 3.72 -9.32
C ASP A 92 -16.93 2.23 -9.12
N GLY A 93 -17.14 1.69 -7.92
CA GLY A 93 -16.83 0.30 -7.59
C GLY A 93 -15.34 -0.05 -7.55
N LEU A 94 -14.43 0.93 -7.64
CA LEU A 94 -12.99 0.72 -7.74
C LEU A 94 -12.22 1.46 -6.63
N SER A 95 -11.09 0.91 -6.21
CA SER A 95 -10.20 1.56 -5.22
C SER A 95 -9.71 2.95 -5.68
N THR A 96 -9.24 3.78 -4.75
CA THR A 96 -8.68 5.11 -5.07
C THR A 96 -7.28 5.06 -5.65
N ARG A 97 -6.58 3.93 -5.47
CA ARG A 97 -5.21 3.69 -5.94
C ARG A 97 -5.13 2.40 -6.75
N CYS A 98 -4.18 2.34 -7.68
CA CYS A 98 -3.96 1.16 -8.51
C CYS A 98 -3.34 0.00 -7.72
N LYS A 99 -3.37 -1.20 -8.29
CA LYS A 99 -2.79 -2.44 -7.75
C LYS A 99 -1.30 -2.26 -7.43
N ALA A 100 -0.53 -1.64 -8.33
CA ALA A 100 0.90 -1.40 -8.14
C ALA A 100 1.19 -0.53 -6.89
N CYS A 101 0.51 0.62 -6.76
CA CYS A 101 0.68 1.48 -5.58
C CYS A 101 0.23 0.79 -4.29
N ARG A 102 -0.82 -0.05 -4.34
CA ARG A 102 -1.24 -0.84 -3.19
C ARG A 102 -0.19 -1.87 -2.79
N ALA A 103 0.46 -2.51 -3.76
CA ALA A 103 1.52 -3.49 -3.49
C ALA A 103 2.76 -2.83 -2.84
N VAL A 104 3.17 -1.65 -3.32
CA VAL A 104 4.26 -0.86 -2.71
C VAL A 104 3.91 -0.53 -1.26
N GLN A 105 2.74 0.06 -1.03
CA GLN A 105 2.32 0.42 0.31
C GLN A 105 2.19 -0.81 1.24
N GLY A 106 1.68 -1.92 0.73
CA GLY A 106 1.57 -3.16 1.51
C GLY A 106 2.93 -3.67 2.00
N ARG A 107 3.99 -3.54 1.19
CA ARG A 107 5.36 -3.87 1.62
C ARG A 107 5.87 -2.90 2.69
N GLN A 108 5.64 -1.60 2.52
CA GLN A 108 6.02 -0.58 3.50
C GLN A 108 5.30 -0.78 4.85
N ASP A 109 3.98 -1.03 4.81
CA ASP A 109 3.17 -1.28 5.99
C ASP A 109 3.61 -2.56 6.70
N HIS A 110 3.96 -3.61 5.94
CA HIS A 110 4.52 -4.84 6.50
C HIS A 110 5.86 -4.58 7.20
N LEU A 111 6.79 -3.90 6.54
CA LEU A 111 8.10 -3.58 7.11
C LEU A 111 7.96 -2.76 8.41
N LYS A 112 7.05 -1.80 8.40
CA LYS A 112 6.77 -0.96 9.57
C LYS A 112 6.13 -1.75 10.71
N ARG A 113 5.17 -2.63 10.41
CA ARG A 113 4.43 -3.39 11.42
C ARG A 113 5.29 -4.50 12.05
N GLU A 114 6.03 -5.24 11.24
CA GLU A 114 6.82 -6.38 11.74
C GLU A 114 8.15 -5.93 12.36
N TYR A 115 8.77 -4.88 11.82
CA TYR A 115 10.14 -4.49 12.20
C TYR A 115 10.28 -3.07 12.73
N GLY A 116 9.19 -2.29 12.78
CA GLY A 116 9.24 -0.89 13.24
C GLY A 116 10.09 0.01 12.35
N MET A 117 10.33 -0.37 11.09
CA MET A 117 11.33 0.22 10.21
C MET A 117 10.74 0.67 8.87
N THR A 118 11.33 1.72 8.28
CA THR A 118 11.05 2.22 6.93
C THR A 118 11.98 1.60 5.87
N GLU A 119 11.56 1.62 4.60
CA GLU A 119 12.42 1.11 3.49
C GLU A 119 13.77 1.83 3.45
N ALA A 120 13.77 3.15 3.69
CA ALA A 120 15.01 3.94 3.72
C ALA A 120 15.96 3.54 4.87
N GLU A 121 15.43 3.19 6.05
CA GLU A 121 16.24 2.69 7.16
C GLU A 121 16.80 1.30 6.86
N ARG A 122 15.99 0.44 6.23
CA ARG A 122 16.42 -0.90 5.79
C ARG A 122 17.53 -0.79 4.73
N ASP A 123 17.40 0.12 3.77
CA ASP A 123 18.42 0.32 2.74
C ASP A 123 19.71 0.93 3.31
N LYS A 124 19.61 1.85 4.29
CA LYS A 124 20.77 2.34 5.06
C LYS A 124 21.47 1.20 5.80
N LEU A 125 20.70 0.28 6.40
CA LEU A 125 21.26 -0.88 7.09
C LEU A 125 21.96 -1.81 6.10
N VAL A 126 21.36 -2.11 4.94
CA VAL A 126 22.00 -2.88 3.86
C VAL A 126 23.30 -2.22 3.39
N ALA A 127 23.29 -0.91 3.17
CA ALA A 127 24.48 -0.16 2.76
C ALA A 127 25.58 -0.20 3.83
N SER A 128 25.22 -0.09 5.11
CA SER A 128 26.19 -0.20 6.22
C SER A 128 26.85 -1.57 6.33
N GLN A 129 26.22 -2.61 5.78
CA GLN A 129 26.77 -3.97 5.69
C GLN A 129 27.55 -4.23 4.38
N GLY A 130 27.73 -3.21 3.53
CA GLY A 130 28.36 -3.36 2.23
C GLY A 130 27.51 -4.08 1.19
N GLY A 131 26.18 -4.14 1.38
CA GLY A 131 25.24 -4.77 0.43
C GLY A 131 25.19 -6.31 0.47
N VAL A 132 26.04 -6.94 1.28
CA VAL A 132 26.14 -8.40 1.41
C VAL A 132 25.66 -8.89 2.77
N CYS A 133 25.32 -10.18 2.84
CA CYS A 133 24.91 -10.83 4.07
C CYS A 133 26.08 -10.91 5.06
N CYS A 134 25.90 -10.42 6.29
CA CYS A 134 26.93 -10.42 7.33
C CYS A 134 27.37 -11.81 7.83
N ILE A 135 26.66 -12.88 7.45
CA ILE A 135 27.00 -14.25 7.87
C ILE A 135 27.86 -14.93 6.80
N CYS A 136 27.38 -15.03 5.56
CA CYS A 136 28.12 -15.74 4.51
C CYS A 136 29.04 -14.85 3.67
N LEU A 137 28.91 -13.52 3.77
CA LEU A 137 29.71 -12.51 3.05
C LEU A 137 29.73 -12.64 1.52
N SER A 138 28.87 -13.47 0.93
CA SER A 138 28.88 -13.82 -0.49
C SER A 138 27.58 -13.52 -1.21
N ALA A 139 26.45 -13.60 -0.51
CA ALA A 139 25.12 -13.35 -1.06
C ALA A 139 24.61 -11.96 -0.70
N SER A 140 23.68 -11.44 -1.50
CA SER A 140 23.04 -10.13 -1.24
C SER A 140 22.21 -10.16 0.05
N ALA A 141 22.25 -9.05 0.78
CA ALA A 141 21.42 -8.84 1.96
C ALA A 141 20.00 -8.45 1.54
N ALA A 142 19.04 -9.35 1.76
CA ALA A 142 17.67 -9.18 1.29
C ALA A 142 16.59 -9.21 2.40
N HIS A 143 16.80 -10.00 3.46
CA HIS A 143 15.80 -10.29 4.48
C HIS A 143 16.17 -9.63 5.80
N VAL A 144 15.24 -8.86 6.38
CA VAL A 144 15.45 -8.24 7.69
C VAL A 144 15.43 -9.33 8.76
N ASP A 145 16.55 -9.45 9.46
CA ASP A 145 16.73 -10.38 10.57
C ASP A 145 16.46 -9.66 11.90
N HIS A 146 15.71 -10.30 12.79
CA HIS A 146 15.31 -9.71 14.07
C HIS A 146 15.28 -10.76 15.17
N CYS A 147 15.56 -10.33 16.40
CA CYS A 147 15.49 -11.20 17.56
C CYS A 147 14.02 -11.48 17.92
N HIS A 148 13.60 -12.74 17.90
CA HIS A 148 12.22 -13.13 18.17
C HIS A 148 11.76 -12.89 19.62
N GLU A 149 12.68 -12.69 20.57
CA GLU A 149 12.34 -12.37 21.98
C GLU A 149 12.11 -10.87 22.22
N LYS A 150 12.91 -10.02 21.56
CA LYS A 150 12.97 -8.57 21.83
C LYS A 150 12.46 -7.71 20.69
N GLY A 151 12.14 -8.31 19.53
CA GLY A 151 11.76 -7.62 18.29
C GLY A 151 12.87 -6.77 17.67
N ARG A 152 14.07 -6.73 18.27
CA ARG A 152 15.17 -5.87 17.83
C ARG A 152 15.76 -6.41 16.52
N VAL A 153 15.74 -5.58 15.48
CA VAL A 153 16.45 -5.84 14.22
C VAL A 153 17.94 -6.02 14.49
N ARG A 154 18.52 -7.12 13.99
CA ARG A 154 19.95 -7.44 14.11
C ARG A 154 20.73 -7.00 12.87
N GLY A 155 20.12 -7.14 11.70
CA GLY A 155 20.77 -6.88 10.41
C GLY A 155 19.88 -7.27 9.24
N VAL A 156 20.44 -7.29 8.04
CA VAL A 156 19.82 -7.83 6.84
C VAL A 156 20.65 -8.99 6.30
N LEU A 157 20.04 -10.14 6.12
CA LEU A 157 20.71 -11.38 5.74
C LEU A 157 20.24 -11.87 4.36
N CYS A 158 20.98 -12.82 3.77
CA CYS A 158 20.46 -13.57 2.64
C CYS A 158 19.36 -14.54 3.11
N PHE A 159 18.55 -15.05 2.18
CA PHE A 159 17.46 -15.98 2.49
C PHE A 159 17.94 -17.20 3.27
N SER A 160 19.02 -17.85 2.80
CA SER A 160 19.53 -19.10 3.37
C SER A 160 20.08 -18.93 4.78
N CYS A 161 20.87 -17.89 5.03
CA CYS A 161 21.42 -17.63 6.37
C CYS A 161 20.31 -17.24 7.36
N ASN A 162 19.35 -16.41 6.95
CA ASN A 162 18.21 -16.06 7.80
C ASN A 162 17.39 -17.30 8.16
N ALA A 163 17.09 -18.15 7.18
CA ALA A 163 16.38 -19.40 7.40
C ALA A 163 17.16 -20.34 8.34
N ALA A 164 18.48 -20.45 8.18
CA ALA A 164 19.33 -21.28 9.03
C ALA A 164 19.27 -20.83 10.50
N LEU A 165 19.32 -19.51 10.78
CA LEU A 165 19.14 -18.99 12.14
C LEU A 165 17.79 -19.42 12.74
N GLY A 166 16.72 -19.34 11.95
CA GLY A 166 15.39 -19.80 12.33
C GLY A 166 15.35 -21.32 12.61
N GLN A 167 16.01 -22.14 11.80
CA GLN A 167 16.10 -23.60 12.00
C GLN A 167 16.86 -23.96 13.28
N PHE A 168 17.90 -23.19 13.62
CA PHE A 168 18.59 -23.30 14.90
C PHE A 168 17.86 -22.59 16.05
N LYS A 169 16.66 -22.04 15.81
CA LYS A 169 15.82 -21.33 16.78
C LYS A 169 16.59 -20.22 17.50
N ASP A 170 17.44 -19.51 16.78
CA ASP A 170 18.31 -18.45 17.32
C ASP A 170 19.23 -18.88 18.48
N ARG A 171 19.51 -20.19 18.64
CA ARG A 171 20.30 -20.73 19.76
C ARG A 171 21.82 -20.70 19.46
N PRO A 172 22.61 -19.80 20.07
CA PRO A 172 24.04 -19.68 19.76
C PRO A 172 24.85 -20.91 20.20
N ASP A 173 24.41 -21.62 21.24
CA ASP A 173 25.03 -22.87 21.69
C ASP A 173 24.92 -23.97 20.63
N VAL A 174 23.75 -24.11 19.98
CA VAL A 174 23.53 -25.10 18.92
C VAL A 174 24.31 -24.73 17.66
N ILE A 175 24.34 -23.45 17.30
CA ILE A 175 25.09 -22.97 16.12
C ILE A 175 26.60 -23.23 16.29
N ARG A 176 27.16 -22.97 17.49
CA ARG A 176 28.56 -23.31 17.79
C ARG A 176 28.80 -24.82 17.68
N ARG A 177 27.92 -25.65 18.24
CA ARG A 177 28.02 -27.12 18.11
C ARG A 177 27.93 -27.58 16.65
N ALA A 178 27.10 -26.94 15.83
CA ALA A 178 27.00 -27.25 14.40
C ALA A 178 28.32 -26.97 13.67
N ALA A 179 28.97 -25.83 13.96
CA ALA A 179 30.31 -25.55 13.45
C ALA A 179 31.32 -26.63 13.88
N THR A 180 31.36 -26.95 15.18
CA THR A 180 32.22 -28.01 15.73
C THR A 180 31.94 -29.39 15.10
N TYR A 181 30.69 -29.69 14.74
CA TYR A 181 30.31 -30.93 14.07
C TYR A 181 30.83 -30.99 12.62
N VAL A 182 30.67 -29.91 11.86
CA VAL A 182 31.15 -29.82 10.47
C VAL A 182 32.68 -29.86 10.41
N GLU A 183 33.36 -29.29 11.40
CA GLU A 183 34.82 -29.40 11.56
C GLU A 183 35.30 -30.80 11.98
N GLY A 184 34.38 -31.73 12.25
CA GLY A 184 34.71 -33.09 12.71
C GLY A 184 35.17 -33.15 14.17
N ASN A 185 34.95 -32.10 14.96
CA ASN A 185 35.38 -32.02 16.36
C ASN A 185 34.31 -32.48 17.36
N ALA A 186 33.02 -32.42 16.98
CA ALA A 186 31.93 -32.75 17.92
C ALA A 186 31.63 -34.25 18.00
N TRP A 187 32.01 -35.02 16.98
CA TRP A 187 31.79 -36.46 16.90
C TRP A 187 32.86 -37.08 16.02
N LYS A 188 33.81 -37.82 16.64
CA LYS A 188 34.91 -38.51 15.96
C LYS A 188 34.73 -40.03 16.09
N PRO A 189 33.81 -40.64 15.33
CA PRO A 189 33.64 -42.08 15.41
C PRO A 189 34.89 -42.82 14.93
N ILE A 190 35.25 -43.89 15.62
CA ILE A 190 36.29 -44.82 15.21
C ILE A 190 35.67 -45.76 14.16
N LEU A 191 36.23 -45.78 12.95
CA LEU A 191 35.82 -46.73 11.91
C LEU A 191 36.37 -48.12 12.28
N VAL A 192 35.47 -49.04 12.63
CA VAL A 192 35.83 -50.41 13.01
C VAL A 192 35.64 -51.40 11.85
N ALA A 193 34.73 -51.10 10.92
CA ALA A 193 34.50 -51.82 9.66
C ALA A 193 33.77 -50.92 8.65
N PRO A 194 33.71 -51.25 7.35
CA PRO A 194 32.92 -50.49 6.38
C PRO A 194 31.48 -50.29 6.83
N GLY A 195 31.08 -49.04 7.09
CA GLY A 195 29.74 -48.69 7.57
C GLY A 195 29.49 -48.87 9.07
N VAL A 196 30.49 -49.32 9.85
CA VAL A 196 30.38 -49.51 11.31
C VAL A 196 31.29 -48.52 12.04
N TYR A 197 30.66 -47.69 12.85
CA TYR A 197 31.28 -46.59 13.59
C TYR A 197 31.10 -46.81 15.09
N GLN A 198 32.19 -46.75 15.86
CA GLN A 198 32.15 -46.80 17.31
C GLN A 198 32.36 -45.39 17.89
N LEU A 199 31.61 -45.02 18.93
CA LEU A 199 31.83 -43.76 19.63
C LEU A 199 33.21 -43.77 20.30
N PRO A 200 33.98 -42.66 20.23
CA PRO A 200 35.21 -42.54 21.02
C PRO A 200 34.83 -42.54 22.50
N SER A 201 35.50 -43.39 23.28
CA SER A 201 35.36 -43.50 24.74
C SER A 201 35.79 -42.23 25.46
#